data_AF-N1UND7-F1
#
_entry.id   AF-N1UND7-F1
#
_cell.length_a   1.000
_cell.length_b   1.000
_cell.length_c   1.000
_cell.angle_alpha   90.00
_cell.angle_beta   90.00
_cell.angle_gamma   90.00
#
_symmetry.space_group_name_H-M   'P 1'
#
loop_
_entity.id
_entity.type
_entity.pdbx_description
1 polymer ?
#
loop_
_entity_poly.entity_id
_entity_poly.type
_entity_poly.pdbx_seq_one_letter_code
_entity_poly.pdbx_strand_id
1 'polypeptide(L)'
;MLEDHGAELREDSRRIVNIIIRNSENMGKLIDDLLEYSRLGRREPMFSVVNMKVLVEKVIEEVISYYPDMKAEISVAELPYANADTSLLKQLLFNLISNAFKYSQKKKFLKSK
;
A
#
# COMPACT_ATOMS: atom_id res chain seq x y z
N MET A 1 18.16 23.93 36.84
CA MET A 1 18.89 23.11 35.85
C MET A 1 18.58 21.60 35.94
N LEU A 2 17.57 21.15 36.69
CA LEU A 2 17.19 19.72 36.79
C LEU A 2 15.88 19.37 36.06
N GLU A 3 15.14 20.37 35.58
CA GLU A 3 13.82 20.15 34.96
C GLU A 3 13.89 19.84 33.45
N ASP A 4 15.02 20.15 32.79
CA ASP A 4 15.18 20.00 31.34
C ASP A 4 15.46 18.53 30.91
N HIS A 5 16.30 17.81 31.66
CA HIS A 5 16.71 16.44 31.29
C HIS A 5 15.60 15.38 31.43
N GLY A 6 14.58 15.62 32.26
CA GLY A 6 13.45 14.70 32.41
C GLY A 6 12.51 14.72 31.20
N ALA A 7 12.43 15.85 30.50
CA ALA A 7 11.62 16.01 29.29
C ALA A 7 12.31 15.38 28.06
N GLU A 8 13.60 15.62 27.89
CA GLU A 8 14.41 15.01 26.81
C GLU A 8 14.43 13.48 26.91
N LEU A 9 14.64 12.91 28.11
CA LEU A 9 14.60 11.46 28.32
C LEU A 9 13.23 10.83 27.99
N ARG A 10 12.13 11.55 28.23
CA ARG A 10 10.78 11.11 27.85
C ARG A 10 10.56 11.17 26.34
N GLU A 11 11.10 12.19 25.66
CA GLU A 11 11.01 12.32 24.21
C GLU A 11 11.81 11.23 23.48
N ASP A 12 13.03 10.95 23.93
CA ASP A 12 13.87 9.87 23.40
C ASP A 12 13.24 8.50 23.63
N SER A 13 12.71 8.26 24.83
CA SER A 13 11.99 7.02 25.14
C SER A 13 10.77 6.83 24.24
N ARG A 14 9.99 7.89 24.00
CA ARG A 14 8.83 7.86 23.11
C ARG A 14 9.24 7.61 21.66
N ARG A 15 10.36 8.18 21.22
CA ARG A 15 10.91 7.96 19.88
C ARG A 15 11.32 6.49 19.68
N ILE A 16 12.00 5.89 20.64
CA ILE A 16 12.42 4.47 20.58
C ILE A 16 11.19 3.56 20.51
N VAL A 17 10.19 3.78 21.35
CA VAL A 17 8.93 3.01 21.32
C VAL A 17 8.23 3.14 19.96
N ASN A 18 8.17 4.34 19.39
CA ASN A 18 7.60 4.55 18.06
C ASN A 18 8.38 3.83 16.94
N ILE A 19 9.71 3.72 17.07
CA ILE A 19 10.54 2.96 16.12
C ILE A 19 10.21 1.46 16.23
N ILE A 20 10.11 0.93 17.46
CA ILE A 20 9.77 -0.47 17.70
C ILE A 20 8.39 -0.79 17.10
N ILE A 21 7.37 0.02 17.38
CA ILE A 21 6.01 -0.17 16.85
C ILE A 21 6.04 -0.22 15.32
N ARG A 22 6.66 0.78 14.66
CA ARG A 22 6.75 0.81 13.19
C ARG A 22 7.48 -0.40 12.61
N ASN A 23 8.53 -0.86 13.29
CA ASN A 23 9.27 -2.04 12.84
C ASN A 23 8.43 -3.31 12.99
N SER A 24 7.68 -3.46 14.09
CA SER A 24 6.76 -4.58 14.30
C SER A 24 5.63 -4.58 13.26
N GLU A 25 5.05 -3.43 12.94
CA GLU A 25 4.05 -3.29 11.86
C GLU A 25 4.63 -3.69 10.49
N ASN A 26 5.85 -3.25 10.18
CA ASN A 26 6.54 -3.64 8.95
C ASN A 26 6.82 -5.16 8.89
N MET A 27 7.21 -5.78 10.00
CA MET A 27 7.42 -7.23 10.07
C MET A 27 6.11 -7.99 9.88
N GLY A 28 5.01 -7.53 10.48
CA GLY A 28 3.68 -8.11 10.27
C GLY A 28 3.32 -8.13 8.78
N LYS A 29 3.49 -6.98 8.11
CA LYS A 29 3.24 -6.87 6.66
C LYS A 29 4.11 -7.85 5.84
N LEU A 30 5.40 -7.98 6.15
CA LEU A 30 6.28 -8.90 5.43
C LEU A 30 5.87 -10.37 5.59
N ILE A 31 5.38 -10.75 6.77
CA ILE A 31 4.86 -12.09 7.02
C ILE A 31 3.57 -12.32 6.22
N ASP A 32 2.66 -11.36 6.21
CA ASP A 32 1.41 -11.44 5.45
C ASP A 32 1.69 -11.55 3.94
N ASP A 33 2.56 -10.70 3.40
CA ASP A 33 2.98 -10.73 1.99
C ASP A 33 3.59 -12.09 1.62
N LEU A 34 4.41 -12.68 2.52
CA LEU A 34 5.01 -14.00 2.33
C LEU A 34 3.98 -15.13 2.37
N LEU A 35 3.02 -15.09 3.30
CA LEU A 35 1.94 -16.07 3.41
C LEU A 35 1.03 -16.01 2.18
N GLU A 36 0.72 -14.82 1.69
CA GLU A 36 -0.06 -14.62 0.48
C GLU A 36 0.67 -15.19 -0.74
N TYR A 37 1.98 -14.91 -0.87
CA TYR A 37 2.83 -15.49 -1.91
C TYR A 37 2.89 -17.02 -1.86
N SER A 38 3.01 -17.62 -0.67
CA SER A 38 3.03 -19.07 -0.50
C SER A 38 1.72 -19.75 -0.94
N ARG A 39 0.59 -19.04 -0.85
CA ARG A 39 -0.73 -19.53 -1.26
C ARG A 39 -0.94 -19.46 -2.77
N LEU A 40 -0.35 -18.48 -3.45
CA LEU A 40 -0.47 -18.28 -4.89
C LEU A 40 0.00 -19.49 -5.71
N GLY A 41 1.01 -20.23 -5.24
CA GLY A 41 1.56 -21.40 -5.95
C GLY A 41 0.73 -22.69 -5.84
N ARG A 42 -0.37 -22.72 -5.08
CA ARG A 42 -1.10 -23.96 -4.75
C ARG A 42 -2.35 -24.21 -5.57
N ARG A 43 -2.72 -23.30 -6.47
CA ARG A 43 -3.96 -23.41 -7.27
C ARG A 43 -3.67 -23.08 -8.73
N GLU A 44 -4.25 -23.87 -9.64
CA GLU A 44 -4.20 -23.54 -11.06
C GLU A 44 -5.01 -22.26 -11.34
N PRO A 45 -4.48 -21.30 -12.12
CA PRO A 45 -5.22 -20.09 -12.46
C PRO A 45 -6.48 -20.39 -13.27
N MET A 46 -7.59 -19.78 -12.90
CA MET A 46 -8.84 -19.87 -13.66
C MET A 46 -8.96 -18.67 -14.59
N PHE A 47 -8.55 -18.87 -15.85
CA PHE A 47 -8.61 -17.84 -16.87
C PHE A 47 -10.05 -17.52 -17.29
N SER A 48 -10.33 -16.22 -17.40
CA SER A 48 -11.62 -15.67 -17.82
C SER A 48 -11.41 -14.35 -18.56
N VAL A 49 -12.41 -13.93 -19.35
CA VAL A 49 -12.41 -12.60 -19.95
C VAL A 49 -12.70 -11.57 -18.87
N VAL A 50 -11.72 -10.71 -18.60
CA VAL A 50 -11.78 -9.66 -17.57
C VAL A 50 -11.94 -8.30 -18.23
N ASN A 51 -12.95 -7.55 -17.78
CA ASN A 51 -13.06 -6.12 -18.08
C ASN A 51 -12.04 -5.36 -17.21
N MET A 52 -10.92 -4.96 -17.82
CA MET A 52 -9.81 -4.34 -17.11
C MET A 52 -10.17 -2.99 -16.50
N LYS A 53 -11.00 -2.19 -17.20
CA LYS A 53 -11.43 -0.88 -16.71
C LYS A 53 -12.19 -1.01 -15.40
N VAL A 54 -13.20 -1.88 -15.37
CA VAL A 54 -14.01 -2.16 -14.17
C VAL A 54 -13.16 -2.72 -13.03
N LEU A 55 -12.20 -3.60 -13.34
CA LEU A 55 -11.33 -4.17 -12.32
C LEU A 55 -10.41 -3.10 -11.70
N VAL A 56 -9.78 -2.26 -12.52
CA VAL A 56 -8.90 -1.18 -12.06
C VAL A 56 -9.67 -0.16 -11.23
N GLU A 57 -10.85 0.26 -11.68
CA GLU A 57 -11.71 1.21 -10.95
C GLU A 57 -12.08 0.68 -9.55
N LYS A 58 -12.50 -0.59 -9.45
CA LYS A 58 -12.79 -1.23 -8.15
C LYS A 58 -11.58 -1.28 -7.23
N VAL A 59 -10.41 -1.60 -7.77
CA VAL A 59 -9.18 -1.64 -6.98
C VAL A 59 -8.78 -0.24 -6.51
N ILE A 60 -8.96 0.78 -7.33
CA ILE A 60 -8.72 2.17 -6.94
C ILE A 60 -9.64 2.58 -5.79
N GLU A 61 -10.94 2.31 -5.88
CA GLU A 61 -11.90 2.58 -4.80
C GLU A 61 -11.49 1.89 -3.50
N GLU A 62 -11.11 0.62 -3.59
CA GLU A 62 -10.62 -0.15 -2.46
C GLU A 62 -9.36 0.47 -1.85
N VAL A 63 -8.36 0.84 -2.66
CA VAL A 63 -7.13 1.50 -2.18
C VAL A 63 -7.43 2.86 -1.54
N ILE A 64 -8.30 3.68 -2.13
CA ILE A 64 -8.68 4.99 -1.56
C ILE A 64 -9.27 4.82 -0.16
N SER A 65 -10.06 3.77 0.07
CA SER A 65 -10.63 3.49 1.40
C SER A 65 -9.56 3.23 2.47
N TYR A 66 -8.39 2.71 2.09
CA TYR A 66 -7.23 2.54 2.99
C TYR A 66 -6.42 3.83 3.20
N TYR A 67 -6.59 4.84 2.35
CA TYR A 67 -5.86 6.11 2.40
C TYR A 67 -6.80 7.33 2.29
N PRO A 68 -7.77 7.51 3.21
CA PRO A 68 -8.83 8.52 3.09
C PRO A 68 -8.33 9.97 3.00
N ASP A 69 -7.19 10.27 3.61
CA ASP A 69 -6.61 11.63 3.62
C ASP A 69 -5.72 11.94 2.41
N MET A 70 -5.53 10.96 1.52
CA MET A 70 -4.62 11.09 0.40
C MET A 70 -5.26 11.84 -0.78
N LYS A 71 -4.65 12.97 -1.14
CA LYS A 71 -4.99 13.70 -2.36
C LYS A 71 -4.19 13.14 -3.54
N ALA A 72 -4.84 12.30 -4.35
CA ALA A 72 -4.27 11.75 -5.57
C ALA A 72 -5.06 12.21 -6.80
N GLU A 73 -4.36 12.58 -7.86
CA GLU A 73 -4.98 12.72 -9.19
C GLU A 73 -4.98 11.35 -9.87
N ILE A 74 -6.14 10.88 -10.27
CA ILE A 74 -6.33 9.54 -10.82
C ILE A 74 -6.95 9.68 -12.21
N SER A 75 -6.29 9.10 -13.21
CA SER A 75 -6.81 8.97 -14.55
C SER A 75 -6.75 7.51 -14.98
N VAL A 76 -7.90 6.99 -15.43
CA VAL A 76 -8.01 5.64 -15.99
C VAL A 76 -8.44 5.82 -17.45
N ALA A 77 -7.53 5.50 -18.37
CA ALA A 77 -7.84 5.49 -19.79
C ALA A 77 -8.69 4.26 -20.15
N GLU A 78 -9.14 4.17 -21.40
CA GLU A 78 -9.73 2.93 -21.90
C GLU A 78 -8.71 1.79 -21.83
N LEU A 79 -9.16 0.64 -21.33
CA LEU A 79 -8.32 -0.55 -21.16
C LEU A 79 -8.94 -1.71 -21.93
N PRO A 80 -8.12 -2.50 -22.66
CA PRO A 80 -8.62 -3.67 -23.38
C PRO A 80 -9.08 -4.75 -22.39
N TYR A 81 -9.94 -5.65 -22.85
CA TYR A 81 -10.23 -6.87 -22.11
C TYR A 81 -8.97 -7.75 -22.03
N ALA A 82 -8.81 -8.46 -20.92
CA ALA A 82 -7.70 -9.40 -20.71
C ALA A 82 -8.23 -10.81 -20.48
N ASN A 83 -7.49 -11.83 -20.93
CA ASN A 83 -7.74 -13.21 -20.54
C ASN A 83 -6.84 -13.54 -19.34
N ALA A 84 -7.42 -13.56 -18.14
CA ALA A 84 -6.67 -13.70 -16.89
C ALA A 84 -7.53 -14.31 -15.78
N ASP A 85 -6.87 -14.78 -14.72
CA ASP A 85 -7.54 -15.03 -13.45
C ASP A 85 -7.86 -13.68 -12.78
N THR A 86 -9.15 -13.42 -12.57
CA THR A 86 -9.63 -12.14 -12.03
C THR A 86 -9.07 -11.88 -10.63
N SER A 87 -8.94 -12.91 -9.80
CA SER A 87 -8.48 -12.76 -8.41
C SER A 87 -6.99 -12.43 -8.36
N LEU A 88 -6.18 -13.14 -9.15
CA LEU A 88 -4.74 -12.89 -9.26
C LEU A 88 -4.47 -11.50 -9.83
N LEU A 89 -5.22 -11.10 -10.85
CA LEU A 89 -5.06 -9.80 -11.47
C LEU A 89 -5.51 -8.66 -10.54
N LYS A 90 -6.58 -8.87 -9.77
CA LYS A 90 -7.01 -7.93 -8.72
C LYS A 90 -5.90 -7.73 -7.69
N GLN A 91 -5.32 -8.82 -7.20
CA GLN A 91 -4.25 -8.77 -6.19
C GLN A 91 -3.00 -8.06 -6.72
N LEU A 92 -2.60 -8.36 -7.95
CA LEU A 92 -1.49 -7.66 -8.63
C LEU A 92 -1.76 -6.15 -8.69
N LEU A 93 -2.94 -5.75 -9.19
CA LEU A 93 -3.32 -4.34 -9.31
C LEU A 93 -3.36 -3.66 -7.94
N PHE A 94 -3.91 -4.31 -6.92
CA PHE A 94 -3.97 -3.77 -5.57
C PHE A 94 -2.57 -3.51 -5.02
N ASN A 95 -1.65 -4.46 -5.18
CA ASN A 95 -0.27 -4.30 -4.74
C ASN A 95 0.44 -3.15 -5.44
N LEU A 96 0.28 -3.01 -6.76
CA LEU A 96 0.89 -1.92 -7.53
C LEU A 96 0.31 -0.55 -7.17
N ILE A 97 -1.03 -0.44 -7.10
CA ILE A 97 -1.72 0.82 -6.85
C ILE A 97 -1.55 1.25 -5.39
N SER A 98 -1.66 0.32 -4.43
CA SER A 98 -1.38 0.61 -3.00
C SER A 98 0.05 1.09 -2.80
N ASN A 99 1.02 0.47 -3.47
CA ASN A 99 2.40 0.96 -3.46
C ASN A 99 2.50 2.36 -4.08
N ALA A 100 1.88 2.63 -5.22
CA ALA A 100 1.86 3.96 -5.81
C ALA A 100 1.31 5.02 -4.83
N PHE A 101 0.24 4.70 -4.09
CA PHE A 101 -0.32 5.57 -3.05
C PHE A 101 0.68 5.80 -1.90
N LYS A 102 1.18 4.71 -1.31
CA LYS A 102 2.12 4.75 -0.18
C LYS A 102 3.40 5.55 -0.49
N TYR A 103 3.94 5.42 -1.69
CA TYR A 103 5.23 6.02 -2.04
C TYR A 103 5.13 7.40 -2.70
N SER A 104 3.97 7.78 -3.27
CA SER A 104 3.80 9.12 -3.84
C SER A 104 3.69 10.22 -2.77
N GLN A 105 3.19 9.94 -1.56
CA GLN A 105 3.22 10.89 -0.44
C GLN A 105 4.63 11.35 -0.04
N LYS A 106 5.68 10.57 -0.34
CA LYS A 106 7.07 10.91 0.01
C LYS A 106 7.72 11.88 -0.97
N LYS A 107 7.13 12.13 -2.13
CA LYS A 107 7.58 13.19 -3.05
C LYS A 107 6.87 14.50 -2.68
N LYS A 108 7.48 15.29 -1.78
CA LYS A 108 7.26 16.74 -1.80
C LYS A 108 7.65 17.19 -3.21
N PHE A 109 6.67 17.62 -4.01
CA PHE A 109 6.95 18.37 -5.21
C PHE A 109 7.76 19.61 -4.80
N LEU A 110 9.07 19.57 -5.04
CA LEU A 110 9.90 20.76 -5.04
C LEU A 110 9.35 21.61 -6.19
N LYS A 111 8.48 22.57 -5.87
CA LYS A 111 8.07 23.60 -6.83
C LYS A 111 9.34 24.35 -7.23
N SER A 112 9.81 24.10 -8.45
CA SER A 112 10.70 25.03 -9.14
C SER A 112 9.98 26.35 -9.27
N LYS A 113 10.61 27.40 -8.76
CA LYS A 113 10.23 28.80 -8.98
C LYS A 113 10.54 29.20 -10.42
#